data_AF-A0A9E3T5Z9-F1
#
_entry.id   AF-A0A9E3T5Z9-F1
#
_cell.length_a   1.000
_cell.length_b   1.000
_cell.length_c   1.000
_cell.angle_alpha   90.00
_cell.angle_beta   90.00
_cell.angle_gamma   90.00
#
_symmetry.space_group_name_H-M   'P 1'
#
loop_
_entity.id
_entity.type
_entity.pdbx_description
1 polymer ?
#
loop_
_entity_poly.entity_id
_entity_poly.type
_entity_poly.pdbx_seq_one_letter_code
_entity_poly.pdbx_strand_id
1 'polypeptide(L)'
;EGKLPSRRTPGKHRRFRRSDLLRYAETQDDLQPTEMQVILQSALGETRMQVGGGTLELVPWYTAMSDSTRAEMRQQGRRVLEELRQYLAGGAQDEKLVAAITLGKDYAKILSSDGLTLPQAARGFFYFSDFVINSVLTWSEVTPPRSTSEWSTVLRQINTFINAMLLSVIEYYQED
;
A
#
# COMPACT_ATOMS: atom_id res chain seq x y z
N GLU A 1 12.71 3.20 27.79
CA GLU A 1 13.65 2.23 28.39
C GLU A 1 13.90 1.04 27.47
N GLY A 2 15.09 0.44 27.53
CA GLY A 2 15.55 -0.61 26.63
C GLY A 2 14.97 -1.99 26.97
N LYS A 3 13.89 -2.37 26.30
CA LYS A 3 13.18 -3.65 26.48
C LYS A 3 13.95 -4.90 26.02
N LEU A 4 15.08 -4.72 25.32
CA LEU A 4 15.84 -5.81 24.71
C LEU A 4 17.32 -5.78 25.14
N PRO A 5 17.88 -6.93 25.57
CA PRO A 5 19.30 -7.03 25.91
C PRO A 5 20.15 -6.74 24.67
N SER A 6 21.12 -5.83 24.81
CA SER A 6 21.98 -5.40 23.71
C SER A 6 23.44 -5.33 24.13
N ARG A 7 24.35 -5.69 23.22
CA ARG A 7 25.80 -5.51 23.35
C ARG A 7 26.25 -4.34 22.50
N ARG A 8 27.22 -3.56 22.96
CA ARG A 8 27.82 -2.48 22.15
C ARG A 8 29.02 -3.00 21.35
N THR A 9 29.18 -2.53 20.12
CA THR A 9 30.42 -2.68 19.35
C THR A 9 31.45 -1.62 19.76
N PRO A 10 32.74 -1.78 19.40
CA PRO A 10 33.75 -0.74 19.59
C PRO A 10 33.34 0.64 19.01
N GLY A 11 32.58 0.65 17.92
CA GLY A 11 31.99 1.86 17.32
C GLY A 11 30.71 2.38 18.01
N LYS A 12 30.43 1.99 19.25
CA LYS A 12 29.25 2.37 20.05
C LYS A 12 27.87 1.95 19.52
N HIS A 13 27.77 1.21 18.41
CA HIS A 13 26.49 0.68 17.91
C HIS A 13 25.93 -0.43 18.80
N ARG A 14 24.62 -0.47 18.99
CA ARG A 14 23.92 -1.56 19.69
C ARG A 14 23.75 -2.76 18.76
N ARG A 15 24.04 -3.95 19.26
CA ARG A 15 23.83 -5.25 18.62
C ARG A 15 22.89 -6.06 19.50
N PHE A 16 21.95 -6.75 18.88
CA PHE A 16 20.98 -7.61 19.56
C PHE A 16 21.22 -9.06 19.16
N ARG A 17 20.90 -10.00 20.05
CA ARG A 17 20.88 -11.41 19.67
C ARG A 17 19.66 -11.66 18.80
N ARG A 18 19.86 -12.34 17.67
CA ARG A 18 18.79 -12.66 16.72
C ARG A 18 17.64 -13.41 17.40
N SER A 19 17.96 -14.37 18.28
CA SER A 19 16.96 -15.13 19.06
C SER A 19 16.10 -14.26 19.95
N ASP A 20 16.67 -13.20 20.54
CA ASP A 20 15.94 -12.31 21.44
C ASP A 20 15.08 -11.30 20.65
N LEU A 21 15.51 -10.93 19.45
CA LEU A 21 14.69 -10.16 18.51
C LEU A 21 13.48 -10.98 18.03
N LEU A 22 13.70 -12.26 17.68
CA LEU A 22 12.64 -13.16 17.21
C LEU A 22 11.60 -13.40 18.31
N ARG A 23 12.03 -13.71 19.54
CA ARG A 23 11.13 -13.91 20.69
C ARG A 23 10.33 -12.65 21.06
N TYR A 24 10.94 -11.48 20.88
CA TYR A 24 10.27 -10.20 21.10
C TYR A 24 9.26 -9.86 19.99
N ALA A 25 9.53 -10.30 18.75
CA ALA A 25 8.58 -10.21 17.65
C ALA A 25 7.41 -11.19 17.82
N GLU A 26 7.66 -12.41 18.30
CA GLU A 26 6.63 -13.43 18.63
C GLU A 26 5.70 -13.00 19.77
N THR A 27 6.12 -12.06 20.63
CA THR A 27 5.27 -11.53 21.72
C THR A 27 4.47 -10.30 21.33
N GLN A 28 4.57 -9.87 20.06
CA GLN A 28 3.77 -8.80 19.48
C GLN A 28 2.80 -9.43 18.47
N ASP A 29 1.57 -9.73 18.91
CA ASP A 29 0.50 -10.34 18.09
C ASP A 29 0.06 -9.45 16.90
N ASP A 30 0.42 -8.16 16.91
CA ASP A 30 0.07 -7.23 15.84
C ASP A 30 1.19 -7.03 14.81
N LEU A 31 0.80 -6.87 13.55
CA LEU A 31 1.66 -6.37 12.47
C LEU A 31 2.36 -5.10 12.93
N GLN A 32 3.68 -5.16 13.07
CA GLN A 32 4.42 -4.00 13.49
C GLN A 32 4.41 -2.94 12.37
N PRO A 33 4.28 -1.65 12.70
CA PRO A 33 4.31 -0.57 11.72
C PRO A 33 5.52 -0.62 10.77
N THR A 34 6.65 -1.12 11.27
CA THR A 34 7.89 -1.29 10.51
C THR A 34 7.81 -2.39 9.45
N GLU A 35 7.12 -3.50 9.74
CA GLU A 35 6.95 -4.60 8.77
C GLU A 35 6.01 -4.19 7.64
N MET A 36 4.90 -3.53 7.98
CA MET A 36 4.01 -2.92 6.98
C MET A 36 4.75 -1.93 6.09
N GLN A 37 5.67 -1.14 6.66
CA GLN A 37 6.50 -0.23 5.88
C GLN A 37 7.39 -0.98 4.88
N VAL A 38 8.02 -2.09 5.26
CA VAL A 38 8.83 -2.90 4.35
C VAL A 38 8.00 -3.53 3.24
N ILE A 39 6.80 -4.03 3.54
CA ILE A 39 5.85 -4.56 2.55
C ILE A 39 5.53 -3.50 1.49
N LEU A 40 5.10 -2.32 1.95
CA LEU A 40 4.69 -1.24 1.06
C LEU A 40 5.86 -0.66 0.26
N GLN A 41 7.09 -0.69 0.79
CA GLN A 41 8.28 -0.27 0.05
C GLN A 41 8.72 -1.30 -1.00
N SER A 42 8.66 -2.59 -0.69
CA SER A 42 8.87 -3.66 -1.67
C SER A 42 7.84 -3.56 -2.80
N ALA A 43 6.59 -3.27 -2.42
CA ALA A 43 5.51 -2.99 -3.36
C ALA A 43 5.92 -1.83 -4.31
N LEU A 44 6.26 -0.66 -3.78
CA LEU A 44 6.70 0.46 -4.61
C LEU A 44 7.89 0.14 -5.54
N GLY A 45 8.82 -0.69 -5.09
CA GLY A 45 9.96 -1.15 -5.87
C GLY A 45 9.55 -1.99 -7.09
N GLU A 46 8.65 -2.95 -6.90
CA GLU A 46 8.17 -3.83 -7.97
C GLU A 46 7.29 -3.08 -8.99
N THR A 47 6.43 -2.15 -8.55
CA THR A 47 5.69 -1.28 -9.46
C THR A 47 6.63 -0.52 -10.39
N ARG A 48 7.73 0.01 -9.85
CA ARG A 48 8.72 0.76 -10.64
C ARG A 48 9.40 -0.11 -11.69
N MET A 49 9.65 -1.38 -11.37
CA MET A 49 10.24 -2.33 -12.31
C MET A 49 9.28 -2.67 -13.47
N GLN A 50 7.99 -2.86 -13.20
CA GLN A 50 7.00 -3.18 -14.24
C GLN A 50 6.64 -1.96 -15.10
N VAL A 51 6.46 -0.79 -14.48
CA VAL A 51 6.18 0.47 -15.20
C VAL A 51 7.40 0.93 -16.02
N GLY A 52 8.60 0.83 -15.45
CA GLY A 52 9.85 1.20 -16.12
C GLY A 52 10.36 0.17 -17.13
N GLY A 53 9.83 -1.06 -17.10
CA GLY A 53 10.16 -2.14 -18.04
C GLY A 53 9.35 -2.12 -19.34
N GLY A 54 8.54 -1.09 -19.59
CA GLY A 54 7.76 -0.93 -20.82
C GLY A 54 6.46 -1.73 -20.88
N THR A 55 6.12 -2.51 -19.84
CA THR A 55 4.94 -3.39 -19.84
C THR A 55 3.61 -2.63 -19.99
N LEU A 56 3.57 -1.38 -19.53
CA LEU A 56 2.37 -0.53 -19.62
C LEU A 56 2.31 0.33 -20.88
N GLU A 57 3.37 0.40 -21.69
CA GLU A 57 3.45 1.30 -22.86
C GLU A 57 2.46 0.97 -23.97
N LEU A 58 1.89 -0.25 -23.95
CA LEU A 58 0.87 -0.71 -24.89
C LEU A 58 -0.53 -0.77 -24.28
N VAL A 59 -0.68 -0.41 -23.00
CA VAL A 59 -1.95 -0.59 -22.27
C VAL A 59 -2.84 0.64 -22.48
N PRO A 60 -4.05 0.51 -23.08
CA PRO A 60 -4.84 1.66 -23.54
C PRO A 60 -5.21 2.70 -22.47
N TRP A 61 -5.46 2.29 -21.23
CA TRP A 61 -5.75 3.23 -20.14
C TRP A 61 -4.50 3.99 -19.68
N TYR A 62 -3.32 3.38 -19.80
CA TYR A 62 -2.04 3.99 -19.43
C TYR A 62 -1.53 4.94 -20.52
N THR A 63 -1.73 4.57 -21.79
CA THR A 63 -1.38 5.42 -22.93
C THR A 63 -2.29 6.64 -23.04
N ALA A 64 -3.53 6.56 -22.55
CA ALA A 64 -4.45 7.69 -22.47
C ALA A 64 -4.01 8.78 -21.49
N MET A 65 -3.18 8.46 -20.48
CA MET A 65 -2.63 9.47 -19.58
C MET A 65 -1.48 10.23 -20.23
N SER A 66 -1.46 11.54 -20.07
CA SER A 66 -0.31 12.39 -20.36
C SER A 66 0.88 12.05 -19.45
N ASP A 67 2.09 12.41 -19.87
CA ASP A 67 3.29 12.12 -19.06
C ASP A 67 3.30 12.86 -17.72
N SER A 68 2.70 14.06 -17.65
CA SER A 68 2.45 14.79 -16.41
C SER A 68 1.51 14.02 -15.48
N THR A 69 0.39 13.50 -16.01
CA THR A 69 -0.57 12.70 -15.24
C THR A 69 0.09 11.41 -14.73
N ARG A 70 0.90 10.74 -15.55
CA ARG A 70 1.66 9.55 -15.10
C ARG A 70 2.62 9.90 -13.96
N ALA A 71 3.28 11.06 -14.00
CA ALA A 71 4.15 11.51 -12.91
C ALA A 71 3.36 11.80 -11.63
N GLU A 72 2.19 12.44 -11.75
CA GLU A 72 1.30 12.73 -10.64
C GLU A 72 0.71 11.45 -10.03
N MET A 73 0.29 10.49 -10.85
CA MET A 73 -0.19 9.17 -10.40
C MET A 73 0.87 8.40 -9.60
N ARG A 74 2.16 8.54 -9.92
CA ARG A 74 3.24 7.96 -9.10
C ARG A 74 3.31 8.61 -7.72
N GLN A 75 3.03 9.92 -7.61
CA GLN A 75 2.96 10.61 -6.31
C GLN A 75 1.72 10.16 -5.54
N GLN A 76 0.57 10.08 -6.21
CA GLN A 76 -0.68 9.61 -5.61
C GLN A 76 -0.54 8.17 -5.09
N GLY A 77 0.03 7.25 -5.86
CA GLY A 77 0.26 5.87 -5.41
C GLY A 77 1.09 5.79 -4.11
N ARG A 78 2.11 6.64 -3.94
CA ARG A 78 2.87 6.70 -2.68
C ARG A 78 2.03 7.20 -1.52
N ARG A 79 1.19 8.21 -1.75
CA ARG A 79 0.27 8.75 -0.74
C ARG A 79 -0.76 7.70 -0.32
N VAL A 80 -1.31 6.95 -1.27
CA VAL A 80 -2.25 5.84 -0.99
C VAL A 80 -1.63 4.81 -0.05
N LEU A 81 -0.39 4.38 -0.32
CA LEU A 81 0.27 3.38 0.54
C LEU A 81 0.57 3.92 1.93
N GLU A 82 0.91 5.21 2.05
CA GLU A 82 1.14 5.83 3.35
C GLU A 82 -0.16 5.95 4.16
N GLU A 83 -1.27 6.36 3.56
CA GLU A 83 -2.57 6.40 4.22
C GLU A 83 -3.07 5.00 4.58
N LEU A 84 -2.86 4.01 3.71
CA LEU A 84 -3.17 2.61 3.99
C LEU A 84 -2.37 2.10 5.20
N ARG A 85 -1.08 2.45 5.29
CA ARG A 85 -0.24 2.12 6.45
C ARG A 85 -0.81 2.71 7.74
N GLN A 86 -1.22 3.97 7.71
CA GLN A 86 -1.78 4.66 8.88
C GLN A 86 -3.16 4.11 9.28
N TYR A 87 -3.97 3.73 8.30
CA TYR A 87 -5.25 3.06 8.50
C TYR A 87 -5.06 1.72 9.23
N LEU A 88 -4.19 0.85 8.71
CA LEU A 88 -3.89 -0.46 9.31
C LEU A 88 -3.26 -0.34 10.69
N ALA A 89 -2.23 0.51 10.86
CA ALA A 89 -1.62 0.77 12.16
C ALA A 89 -2.59 1.42 13.16
N GLY A 90 -3.68 1.99 12.66
CA GLY A 90 -4.76 2.58 13.42
C GLY A 90 -5.83 1.60 13.90
N GLY A 91 -5.65 0.30 13.68
CA GLY A 91 -6.66 -0.72 13.96
C GLY A 91 -7.79 -0.76 12.93
N ALA A 92 -7.59 -0.16 11.74
CA ALA A 92 -8.55 -0.15 10.63
C ALA A 92 -9.97 0.31 11.04
N GLN A 93 -10.03 1.39 11.82
CA GLN A 93 -11.29 2.01 12.26
C GLN A 93 -11.99 2.67 11.07
N ASP A 94 -13.32 2.50 10.97
CA ASP A 94 -14.13 3.01 9.86
C ASP A 94 -14.03 4.53 9.70
N GLU A 95 -13.87 5.29 10.79
CA GLU A 95 -13.72 6.75 10.77
C GLU A 95 -12.48 7.19 9.96
N LYS A 96 -11.48 6.32 9.84
CA LYS A 96 -10.25 6.59 9.06
C LYS A 96 -10.44 6.36 7.56
N LEU A 97 -11.55 5.77 7.11
CA LEU A 97 -11.86 5.60 5.69
C LEU A 97 -12.13 6.92 4.96
N VAL A 98 -12.34 8.03 5.68
CA VAL A 98 -12.40 9.38 5.09
C VAL A 98 -11.15 9.71 4.26
N ALA A 99 -9.98 9.19 4.65
CA ALA A 99 -8.74 9.34 3.90
C ALA A 99 -8.80 8.59 2.55
N ALA A 100 -9.33 7.36 2.54
CA ALA A 100 -9.57 6.59 1.32
C ALA A 100 -10.52 7.33 0.37
N ILE A 101 -11.65 7.83 0.89
CA ILE A 101 -12.61 8.60 0.10
C ILE A 101 -11.93 9.83 -0.53
N THR A 102 -11.17 10.60 0.26
CA THR A 102 -10.45 11.78 -0.24
C THR A 102 -9.45 11.41 -1.34
N LEU A 103 -8.68 10.33 -1.16
CA LEU A 103 -7.76 9.83 -2.17
C LEU A 103 -8.47 9.37 -3.45
N GLY A 104 -9.65 8.75 -3.33
CA GLY A 104 -10.50 8.37 -4.45
C GLY A 104 -10.93 9.59 -5.28
N LYS A 105 -11.40 10.66 -4.61
CA LYS A 105 -11.74 11.93 -5.28
C LYS A 105 -10.54 12.57 -5.95
N ASP A 106 -9.39 12.63 -5.27
CA ASP A 106 -8.15 13.20 -5.83
C ASP A 106 -7.71 12.42 -7.08
N TYR A 107 -7.73 11.09 -7.02
CA TYR A 107 -7.43 10.22 -8.17
C TYR A 107 -8.38 10.48 -9.34
N ALA A 108 -9.69 10.48 -9.09
CA ALA A 108 -10.70 10.70 -10.12
C ALA A 108 -10.58 12.08 -10.76
N LYS A 109 -10.37 13.12 -9.95
CA LYS A 109 -10.18 14.49 -10.41
C LYS A 109 -8.98 14.63 -11.35
N ILE A 110 -7.84 14.05 -10.99
CA ILE A 110 -6.62 14.14 -11.82
C ILE A 110 -6.87 13.47 -13.17
N LEU A 111 -7.45 12.26 -13.17
CA LEU A 111 -7.69 11.53 -14.41
C LEU A 111 -8.78 12.16 -15.28
N SER A 112 -9.86 12.64 -14.67
CA SER A 112 -10.94 13.36 -15.36
C SER A 112 -10.41 14.64 -16.02
N SER A 113 -9.53 15.38 -15.31
CA SER A 113 -8.89 16.60 -15.85
C SER A 113 -8.00 16.32 -17.06
N ASP A 114 -7.48 15.09 -17.19
CA ASP A 114 -6.68 14.61 -18.34
C ASP A 114 -7.55 13.92 -19.41
N GLY A 115 -8.88 13.97 -19.28
CA GLY A 115 -9.84 13.45 -20.25
C GLY A 115 -10.06 11.93 -20.18
N LEU A 116 -9.59 11.25 -19.13
CA LEU A 116 -9.85 9.82 -18.97
C LEU A 116 -11.30 9.57 -18.55
N THR A 117 -11.92 8.62 -19.23
CA THR A 117 -13.25 8.11 -18.88
C THR A 117 -13.23 7.26 -17.61
N LEU A 118 -14.37 7.13 -16.93
CA LEU A 118 -14.50 6.25 -15.76
C LEU A 118 -13.98 4.81 -16.02
N PRO A 119 -14.29 4.14 -17.15
CA PRO A 119 -13.72 2.82 -17.42
C PRO A 119 -12.18 2.81 -17.56
N GLN A 120 -11.55 3.89 -18.01
CA GLN A 120 -10.08 3.97 -18.06
C GLN A 120 -9.51 4.18 -16.64
N ALA A 121 -10.12 5.08 -15.86
CA ALA A 121 -9.74 5.29 -14.47
C ALA A 121 -9.89 4.01 -13.62
N ALA A 122 -10.98 3.27 -13.78
CA ALA A 122 -11.21 2.01 -13.08
C ALA A 122 -10.15 0.94 -13.43
N ARG A 123 -9.74 0.84 -14.71
CA ARG A 123 -8.69 -0.12 -15.11
C ARG A 123 -7.34 0.19 -14.49
N GLY A 124 -6.94 1.47 -14.43
CA GLY A 124 -5.72 1.88 -13.73
C GLY A 124 -5.81 1.58 -12.23
N PHE A 125 -6.98 1.80 -11.64
CA PHE A 125 -7.25 1.52 -10.24
C PHE A 125 -7.13 0.02 -9.93
N PHE A 126 -7.72 -0.86 -10.74
CA PHE A 126 -7.62 -2.31 -10.56
C PHE A 126 -6.19 -2.80 -10.70
N TYR A 127 -5.45 -2.31 -11.70
CA TYR A 127 -4.04 -2.65 -11.87
C TYR A 127 -3.22 -2.30 -10.62
N PHE A 128 -3.44 -1.12 -10.05
CA PHE A 128 -2.79 -0.72 -8.79
C PHE A 128 -3.27 -1.55 -7.59
N SER A 129 -4.55 -1.88 -7.51
CA SER A 129 -5.11 -2.65 -6.39
C SER A 129 -4.58 -4.08 -6.35
N ASP A 130 -4.55 -4.76 -7.50
CA ASP A 130 -3.94 -6.08 -7.64
C ASP A 130 -2.48 -6.06 -7.22
N PHE A 131 -1.78 -5.00 -7.60
CA PHE A 131 -0.39 -4.79 -7.23
C PHE A 131 -0.19 -4.73 -5.69
N VAL A 132 -1.03 -3.96 -4.99
CA VAL A 132 -0.99 -3.87 -3.52
C VAL A 132 -1.31 -5.21 -2.86
N ILE A 133 -2.35 -5.90 -3.34
CA ILE A 133 -2.78 -7.19 -2.80
C ILE A 133 -1.67 -8.24 -2.98
N ASN A 134 -1.08 -8.34 -4.17
CA ASN A 134 0.00 -9.29 -4.45
C ASN A 134 1.22 -9.05 -3.55
N SER A 135 1.57 -7.78 -3.30
CA SER A 135 2.68 -7.44 -2.41
C SER A 135 2.49 -7.97 -0.98
N VAL A 136 1.25 -7.94 -0.49
CA VAL A 136 0.88 -8.47 0.83
C VAL A 136 0.92 -10.00 0.83
N LEU A 137 0.42 -10.63 -0.23
CA LEU A 137 0.45 -12.09 -0.39
C LEU A 137 1.88 -12.62 -0.42
N THR A 138 2.76 -12.07 -1.26
CA THR A 138 4.18 -12.44 -1.33
C THR A 138 4.86 -12.29 0.03
N TRP A 139 4.52 -11.25 0.79
CA TRP A 139 5.09 -11.06 2.11
C TRP A 139 4.63 -12.11 3.14
N SER A 140 3.38 -12.57 3.04
CA SER A 140 2.84 -13.64 3.88
C SER A 140 3.60 -14.96 3.71
N GLU A 141 4.20 -15.19 2.54
CA GLU A 141 4.98 -16.40 2.23
C GLU A 141 6.41 -16.38 2.78
N VAL A 142 7.01 -15.19 2.96
CA VAL A 142 8.43 -15.03 3.34
C VAL A 142 8.66 -14.69 4.82
N THR A 143 7.59 -14.42 5.57
CA THR A 143 7.63 -14.08 7.00
C THR A 143 7.32 -15.32 7.85
N PRO A 144 7.99 -15.53 9.01
CA PRO A 144 7.69 -16.66 9.90
C PRO A 144 6.20 -16.79 10.24
N PRO A 145 5.75 -18.01 10.58
CA PRO A 145 4.34 -18.36 10.58
C PRO A 145 3.55 -17.50 11.59
N ARG A 146 2.77 -16.57 11.03
CA ARG A 146 1.61 -15.94 11.67
C ARG A 146 0.41 -16.85 11.57
N SER A 147 -0.60 -16.64 12.41
CA SER A 147 -1.87 -17.35 12.25
C SER A 147 -2.49 -16.99 10.88
N THR A 148 -3.05 -17.98 10.17
CA THR A 148 -3.80 -17.74 8.92
C THR A 148 -4.91 -16.69 9.11
N SER A 149 -5.44 -16.56 10.32
CA SER A 149 -6.45 -15.56 10.70
C SER A 149 -5.95 -14.13 10.67
N GLU A 150 -4.70 -13.84 11.04
CA GLU A 150 -4.13 -12.48 11.02
C GLU A 150 -4.03 -11.94 9.58
N TRP A 151 -3.42 -12.71 8.68
CA TRP A 151 -3.31 -12.32 7.27
C TRP A 151 -4.67 -12.11 6.61
N SER A 152 -5.64 -12.98 6.93
CA SER A 152 -7.00 -12.82 6.43
C SER A 152 -7.65 -11.52 6.90
N THR A 153 -7.34 -11.08 8.12
CA THR A 153 -7.87 -9.84 8.70
C THR A 153 -7.27 -8.63 8.02
N VAL A 154 -5.96 -8.63 7.81
CA VAL A 154 -5.24 -7.57 7.11
C VAL A 154 -5.73 -7.43 5.67
N LEU A 155 -5.87 -8.54 4.94
CA LEU A 155 -6.41 -8.54 3.58
C LEU A 155 -7.83 -7.97 3.53
N ARG A 156 -8.71 -8.33 4.48
CA ARG A 156 -10.05 -7.73 4.58
C ARG A 156 -9.97 -6.22 4.79
N GLN A 157 -9.12 -5.75 5.70
CA GLN A 157 -8.95 -4.32 5.98
C GLN A 157 -8.43 -3.55 4.76
N ILE A 158 -7.46 -4.11 4.03
CA ILE A 158 -6.96 -3.54 2.77
C ILE A 158 -8.07 -3.45 1.73
N ASN A 159 -8.86 -4.52 1.56
CA ASN A 159 -9.99 -4.51 0.65
C ASN A 159 -11.05 -3.47 1.03
N THR A 160 -11.36 -3.29 2.32
CA THR A 160 -12.26 -2.23 2.79
C THR A 160 -11.76 -0.85 2.36
N PHE A 161 -10.46 -0.57 2.56
CA PHE A 161 -9.85 0.69 2.17
C PHE A 161 -9.91 0.92 0.64
N ILE A 162 -9.48 -0.08 -0.14
CA ILE A 162 -9.49 -0.03 -1.61
C ILE A 162 -10.92 0.15 -2.14
N ASN A 163 -11.90 -0.58 -1.60
CA ASN A 163 -13.29 -0.47 -2.03
C ASN A 163 -13.89 0.92 -1.71
N ALA A 164 -13.56 1.50 -0.56
CA ALA A 164 -13.98 2.87 -0.23
C ALA A 164 -13.39 3.90 -1.20
N MET A 165 -12.12 3.73 -1.60
CA MET A 165 -11.52 4.55 -2.65
C MET A 165 -12.26 4.40 -3.99
N LEU A 166 -12.47 3.16 -4.45
CA LEU A 166 -13.10 2.88 -5.74
C LEU A 166 -14.51 3.44 -5.83
N LEU A 167 -15.30 3.27 -4.77
CA LEU A 167 -16.64 3.83 -4.72
C LEU A 167 -16.60 5.35 -4.87
N SER A 168 -15.69 6.02 -4.16
CA SER A 168 -15.51 7.46 -4.30
C SER A 168 -15.04 7.90 -5.69
N VAL A 169 -14.28 7.06 -6.42
CA VAL A 169 -13.92 7.33 -7.82
C VAL A 169 -15.17 7.26 -8.70
N ILE A 170 -15.99 6.23 -8.52
CA ILE A 170 -17.23 6.04 -9.30
C ILE A 170 -18.18 7.20 -9.06
N GLU A 171 -18.41 7.57 -7.79
CA GLU A 171 -19.28 8.70 -7.41
C GLU A 171 -18.81 10.01 -8.06
N TYR A 172 -17.51 10.31 -8.02
CA TYR A 172 -16.95 11.51 -8.65
C TYR A 172 -17.30 11.61 -10.15
N TYR A 173 -17.16 10.51 -10.90
CA TYR A 173 -17.45 10.47 -12.33
C TYR A 173 -18.94 10.40 -12.68
N GLN A 174 -19.83 10.23 -11.71
CA GLN A 174 -21.27 10.25 -11.92
C GLN A 174 -21.90 11.60 -11.57
N GLU A 175 -21.21 12.41 -10.77
CA GLU A 175 -21.65 13.75 -10.38
C GLU A 175 -21.21 14.86 -11.36
N ASP A 176 -20.12 14.64 -12.10
CA ASP A 176 -19.61 15.50 -13.21
C ASP A 176 -20.15 15.05 -14.59
#